data_AF-A0ABD6D572-F1
#
_entry.id   AF-A0ABD6D572-F1
#
_cell.length_a   1.000
_cell.length_b   1.000
_cell.length_c   1.000
_cell.angle_alpha   90.00
_cell.angle_beta   90.00
_cell.angle_gamma   90.00
#
_symmetry.space_group_name_H-M   'P 1'
#
loop_
_entity.id
_entity.type
_entity.pdbx_description
1 polymer ?
#
loop_
_entity_poly.entity_id
_entity_poly.type
_entity_poly.pdbx_seq_one_letter_code
_entity_poly.pdbx_strand_id
1 'polypeptide(L)'
;MDTEGLFAVDPDDIPLLVATGMIAVGCILVITEIGNGHPLVPVLVVGGTVAFVALTLFRIPERNLTVGAASLSMILGSALVSIEFRLAFEFDGPIGAAFFLFGAIGLSRYIDD
;
A
#
# COMPACT_ATOMS: atom_id res chain seq x y z
N MET A 1 -6.33 29.79 15.59
CA MET A 1 -6.01 29.04 14.36
C MET A 1 -6.68 27.70 14.57
N ASP A 2 -7.83 27.46 13.93
CA ASP A 2 -8.64 26.25 14.16
C ASP A 2 -7.86 25.03 13.67
N THR A 3 -7.32 24.27 14.61
CA THR A 3 -6.67 22.99 14.36
C THR A 3 -7.65 21.91 13.92
N GLU A 4 -8.97 22.16 14.01
CA GLU A 4 -10.03 21.23 13.63
C GLU A 4 -10.14 21.05 12.10
N GLY A 5 -9.78 22.07 11.31
CA GLY A 5 -9.77 21.97 9.85
C GLY A 5 -8.52 21.29 9.26
N LEU A 6 -7.44 21.13 10.04
CA LEU A 6 -6.17 20.58 9.54
C LEU A 6 -6.16 19.03 9.52
N PHE A 7 -7.06 18.41 10.26
CA PHE A 7 -7.23 16.95 10.38
C PHE A 7 -8.63 16.49 9.97
N ALA A 8 -9.40 17.33 9.29
CA ALA A 8 -10.72 16.97 8.78
C ALA A 8 -10.54 15.94 7.64
N VAL A 9 -10.44 14.68 8.02
CA VAL A 9 -10.51 13.53 7.11
C VAL A 9 -11.99 13.31 6.80
N ASP A 10 -12.33 13.27 5.51
CA ASP A 10 -13.70 12.92 5.10
C ASP A 10 -14.03 11.52 5.65
N PRO A 11 -15.19 11.31 6.29
CA PRO A 11 -15.62 9.98 6.73
C PRO A 11 -15.47 8.88 5.66
N ASP A 12 -15.65 9.23 4.39
CA ASP A 12 -15.53 8.30 3.27
C ASP A 12 -14.08 7.87 3.00
N ASP A 13 -13.09 8.63 3.47
CA ASP A 13 -11.64 8.36 3.37
C ASP A 13 -11.10 7.48 4.52
N ILE A 14 -11.86 7.32 5.60
CA ILE A 14 -11.44 6.54 6.77
C ILE A 14 -10.99 5.11 6.39
N PRO A 15 -11.71 4.35 5.54
CA PRO A 15 -11.26 3.02 5.14
C PRO A 15 -9.92 3.02 4.40
N LEU A 16 -9.69 4.03 3.54
CA LEU A 16 -8.45 4.20 2.79
C LEU A 16 -7.29 4.56 3.72
N LEU A 17 -7.56 5.41 4.72
CA LEU A 17 -6.62 5.78 5.76
C LEU A 17 -6.24 4.59 6.65
N VAL A 18 -7.21 3.74 7.01
CA VAL A 18 -6.96 2.50 7.75
C VAL A 18 -6.09 1.55 6.93
N ALA A 19 -6.37 1.37 5.64
CA ALA A 19 -5.56 0.55 4.75
C ALA A 19 -4.11 1.05 4.67
N THR A 20 -3.93 2.36 4.49
CA THR A 20 -2.62 3.02 4.53
C THR A 20 -1.92 2.83 5.88
N GLY A 21 -2.66 2.96 6.97
CA GLY A 21 -2.17 2.75 8.34
C GLY A 21 -1.66 1.32 8.57
N MET A 22 -2.37 0.31 8.06
CA MET A 22 -1.91 -1.08 8.13
C MET A 22 -0.56 -1.27 7.44
N ILE A 23 -0.40 -0.73 6.22
CA ILE A 23 0.87 -0.80 5.48
C ILE A 23 1.98 -0.12 6.29
N ALA A 24 1.74 1.09 6.79
CA ALA A 24 2.70 1.87 7.57
C ALA A 24 3.13 1.14 8.86
N VAL A 25 2.19 0.58 9.60
CA VAL A 25 2.49 -0.22 10.81
C VAL A 25 3.32 -1.45 10.45
N GLY A 26 2.97 -2.15 9.36
CA GLY A 26 3.77 -3.27 8.86
C GLY A 26 5.22 -2.89 8.58
N CYS A 27 5.45 -1.76 7.90
CA CYS A 27 6.79 -1.24 7.62
C CYS A 27 7.54 -0.83 8.90
N ILE A 28 6.88 -0.17 9.86
CA ILE A 28 7.50 0.25 11.13
C ILE A 28 7.95 -0.97 11.94
N LEU A 29 7.15 -2.03 11.98
CA LEU A 29 7.50 -3.26 12.68
C LEU A 29 8.77 -3.90 12.10
N VAL A 30 9.00 -3.77 10.80
CA VAL A 30 10.24 -4.22 10.17
C VAL A 30 11.41 -3.31 10.54
N ILE A 31 11.26 -1.99 10.38
CA ILE A 31 12.34 -1.01 10.63
C ILE A 31 12.82 -1.08 12.09
N THR A 32 11.90 -1.32 13.02
CA THR A 32 12.20 -1.42 14.46
C THR A 32 12.69 -2.81 14.89
N GLU A 33 12.84 -3.75 13.95
CA GLU A 33 13.21 -5.16 14.17
C GLU A 33 12.24 -5.98 15.05
N ILE A 34 11.19 -5.36 15.62
CA ILE A 34 10.17 -6.01 16.46
C ILE A 34 9.37 -7.05 15.66
N GLY A 35 9.15 -6.80 14.37
CA GLY A 35 8.38 -7.65 13.47
C GLY A 35 9.20 -8.66 12.66
N ASN A 36 10.50 -8.79 12.91
CA ASN A 36 11.37 -9.61 12.07
C ASN A 36 10.90 -11.08 12.08
N GLY A 37 10.59 -11.62 10.91
CA GLY A 37 10.03 -12.97 10.74
C GLY A 37 8.60 -13.18 11.25
N HIS A 38 7.93 -12.15 11.80
CA HIS A 38 6.58 -12.28 12.34
C HIS A 38 5.54 -12.30 11.21
N PRO A 39 4.61 -13.29 11.16
CA PRO A 39 3.64 -13.42 10.07
C PRO A 39 2.65 -12.24 9.97
N LEU A 40 2.54 -11.41 11.01
CA LEU A 40 1.73 -10.20 10.96
C LEU A 40 2.28 -9.15 9.99
N VAL A 41 3.59 -9.07 9.79
CA VAL A 41 4.20 -8.10 8.86
C VAL A 41 3.69 -8.27 7.43
N PRO A 42 3.83 -9.46 6.78
CA PRO A 42 3.32 -9.64 5.43
C PRO A 42 1.79 -9.48 5.36
N VAL A 43 1.05 -9.85 6.42
CA VAL A 43 -0.40 -9.65 6.49
C VAL A 43 -0.74 -8.16 6.48
N LEU A 44 -0.04 -7.34 7.26
CA LEU A 44 -0.25 -5.90 7.32
C LEU A 44 0.14 -5.20 6.02
N VAL A 45 1.30 -5.54 5.45
CA VAL A 45 1.82 -4.90 4.25
C VAL A 45 1.04 -5.33 3.01
N VAL A 46 0.94 -6.64 2.75
CA VAL A 46 0.23 -7.15 1.56
C VAL A 46 -1.28 -6.97 1.73
N GLY A 47 -1.83 -7.34 2.88
CA GLY A 47 -3.26 -7.19 3.15
C GLY A 47 -3.71 -5.73 3.15
N GLY A 48 -2.92 -4.82 3.74
CA GLY A 48 -3.16 -3.39 3.65
C GLY A 48 -3.09 -2.86 2.22
N THR A 49 -2.14 -3.34 1.42
CA THR A 49 -2.04 -2.97 0.00
C THR A 49 -3.24 -3.46 -0.80
N VAL A 50 -3.67 -4.71 -0.61
CA VAL A 50 -4.85 -5.26 -1.29
C VAL A 50 -6.11 -4.49 -0.90
N ALA A 51 -6.29 -4.17 0.40
CA ALA A 51 -7.41 -3.36 0.86
C ALA A 51 -7.38 -1.96 0.25
N PHE A 52 -6.21 -1.31 0.25
CA PHE A 52 -6.01 0.01 -0.36
C PHE A 52 -6.36 0.00 -1.85
N VAL A 53 -5.83 -0.96 -2.61
CA VAL A 53 -6.10 -1.11 -4.04
C VAL A 53 -7.59 -1.37 -4.29
N ALA A 54 -8.22 -2.25 -3.52
CA ALA A 54 -9.64 -2.55 -3.67
C ALA A 54 -10.52 -1.30 -3.43
N LEU A 55 -10.25 -0.56 -2.35
CA LEU A 55 -10.96 0.67 -2.04
C LEU A 55 -10.73 1.77 -3.07
N THR A 56 -9.48 1.88 -3.56
CA THR A 56 -9.12 2.82 -4.64
C THR A 56 -9.87 2.49 -5.93
N LEU A 57 -9.95 1.20 -6.29
CA LEU A 57 -10.68 0.74 -7.47
C LEU A 57 -12.20 0.96 -7.40
N PHE A 58 -12.78 1.15 -6.21
CA PHE A 58 -14.18 1.56 -6.08
C PHE A 58 -14.40 3.04 -6.40
N ARG A 59 -13.36 3.86 -6.31
CA ARG A 59 -13.42 5.29 -6.61
C ARG A 59 -13.11 5.62 -8.07
N ILE A 60 -12.39 4.72 -8.76
CA ILE A 60 -12.05 4.91 -10.17
C ILE A 60 -13.25 4.53 -11.05
N PRO A 61 -13.81 5.48 -11.83
CA PRO A 61 -14.98 5.23 -12.67
C PRO A 61 -14.67 4.31 -13.86
N GLU A 62 -13.48 4.40 -14.45
CA GLU A 62 -13.09 3.61 -15.61
C GLU A 62 -12.02 2.55 -15.30
N ARG A 63 -12.41 1.28 -15.40
CA ARG A 63 -11.49 0.14 -15.22
C ARG A 63 -10.93 -0.33 -16.56
N ASN A 64 -9.79 0.22 -16.94
CA ASN A 64 -9.05 -0.18 -18.14
C ASN A 64 -7.86 -1.11 -17.81
N LEU A 65 -7.20 -1.64 -18.84
CA LEU A 65 -6.05 -2.54 -18.69
C LEU A 65 -4.89 -1.89 -17.92
N THR A 66 -4.72 -0.57 -18.05
CA THR A 66 -3.68 0.20 -17.36
C THR A 66 -3.93 0.26 -15.86
N VAL A 67 -5.18 0.49 -15.43
CA VAL A 67 -5.59 0.45 -14.02
C VAL A 67 -5.39 -0.94 -13.43
N GLY A 68 -5.73 -1.99 -14.20
CA GLY A 68 -5.47 -3.38 -13.81
C GLY A 68 -3.98 -3.69 -13.64
N ALA A 69 -3.15 -3.27 -14.60
CA ALA A 69 -1.70 -3.45 -14.54
C ALA A 69 -1.06 -2.69 -13.37
N ALA A 70 -1.50 -1.45 -13.12
CA ALA A 70 -1.04 -0.64 -11.99
C ALA A 70 -1.41 -1.28 -10.65
N SER A 71 -2.65 -1.73 -10.50
CA SER A 71 -3.13 -2.45 -9.30
C SER A 71 -2.33 -3.72 -9.03
N LEU A 72 -2.13 -4.52 -10.08
CA LEU A 72 -1.39 -5.77 -9.98
C LEU A 72 0.09 -5.54 -9.66
N SER A 73 0.70 -4.53 -10.28
CA SER A 73 2.06 -4.08 -9.96
C SER A 73 2.19 -3.68 -8.49
N MET A 74 1.22 -2.95 -7.96
CA MET A 74 1.24 -2.49 -6.57
C MET A 74 1.19 -3.66 -5.59
N ILE A 75 0.28 -4.62 -5.84
CA ILE A 75 0.13 -5.83 -5.01
C ILE A 75 1.39 -6.71 -5.11
N LEU A 76 1.90 -6.98 -6.33
CA LEU A 76 3.12 -7.76 -6.52
C LEU A 76 4.32 -7.11 -5.84
N GLY A 77 4.46 -5.78 -5.96
CA GLY A 77 5.51 -5.02 -5.28
C GLY A 77 5.44 -5.20 -3.77
N SER A 78 4.26 -5.09 -3.17
CA SER A 78 4.07 -5.30 -1.73
C SER A 78 4.42 -6.73 -1.28
N ALA A 79 4.13 -7.73 -2.12
CA ALA A 79 4.45 -9.13 -1.84
C ALA A 79 5.96 -9.38 -1.90
N LEU A 80 6.65 -8.83 -2.91
CA LEU A 80 8.12 -8.94 -3.04
C LEU A 80 8.83 -8.27 -1.85
N VAL A 81 8.42 -7.06 -1.48
CA VAL A 81 8.94 -6.36 -0.28
C VAL A 81 8.68 -7.20 0.98
N SER A 82 7.52 -7.81 1.09
CA SER A 82 7.19 -8.64 2.26
C SER A 82 7.96 -9.96 2.32
N ILE A 83 8.32 -10.56 1.18
CA ILE A 83 9.16 -11.75 1.10
C ILE A 83 10.59 -11.42 1.55
N GLU A 84 11.11 -10.26 1.13
CA GLU A 84 12.42 -9.78 1.57
C GLU A 84 12.50 -9.65 3.10
N PHE A 85 11.48 -9.05 3.73
CA PHE A 85 11.43 -8.92 5.20
C PHE A 85 11.53 -10.26 5.93
N ARG A 86 11.18 -11.36 5.29
CA ARG A 86 11.23 -12.70 5.87
C ARG A 86 12.53 -13.45 5.58
N LEU A 87 13.18 -13.14 4.45
CA LEU A 87 14.31 -13.91 3.93
C LEU A 87 15.65 -13.17 3.92
N ALA A 88 15.68 -11.88 4.30
CA ALA A 88 16.89 -11.05 4.39
C ALA A 88 17.72 -10.99 3.07
N PHE A 89 17.06 -11.09 1.92
CA PHE A 89 17.70 -10.96 0.60
C PHE A 89 17.79 -9.48 0.19
N GLU A 90 18.99 -8.88 0.21
CA GLU A 90 19.22 -7.47 -0.15
C GLU A 90 18.85 -7.07 -1.61
N PHE A 91 18.47 -8.01 -2.47
CA PHE A 91 18.32 -7.78 -3.92
C PHE A 91 16.88 -7.53 -4.39
N ASP A 92 15.87 -8.09 -3.71
CA ASP A 92 14.47 -8.06 -4.18
C ASP A 92 13.65 -6.89 -3.61
N GLY A 93 14.10 -6.24 -2.54
CA GLY A 93 13.46 -5.07 -1.95
C GLY A 93 13.32 -3.87 -2.87
N PRO A 94 14.40 -3.43 -3.52
CA PRO A 94 14.35 -2.33 -4.47
C PRO A 94 13.41 -2.62 -5.65
N ILE A 95 13.35 -3.88 -6.11
CA ILE A 95 12.46 -4.32 -7.18
C ILE A 95 11.01 -4.27 -6.72
N GLY A 96 10.72 -4.81 -5.54
CA GLY A 96 9.38 -4.77 -4.95
C GLY A 96 8.89 -3.34 -4.71
N ALA A 97 9.75 -2.47 -4.16
CA ALA A 97 9.44 -1.06 -3.96
C ALA A 97 9.19 -0.33 -5.29
N ALA A 98 9.97 -0.64 -6.34
CA ALA A 98 9.77 -0.06 -7.67
C ALA A 98 8.43 -0.48 -8.28
N PHE A 99 8.04 -1.76 -8.19
CA PHE A 99 6.72 -2.23 -8.63
C PHE A 99 5.59 -1.60 -7.82
N PHE A 100 5.78 -1.45 -6.51
CA PHE A 100 4.80 -0.78 -5.64
C PHE A 100 4.59 0.68 -6.09
N LEU A 101 5.69 1.42 -6.26
CA LEU A 101 5.65 2.82 -6.65
C LEU A 101 5.10 3.00 -8.08
N PHE A 102 5.48 2.15 -9.03
CA PHE A 102 4.91 2.16 -10.38
C PHE A 102 3.39 1.99 -10.35
N GLY A 103 2.90 1.03 -9.56
CA GLY A 103 1.47 0.81 -9.39
C GLY A 103 0.76 2.01 -8.75
N ALA A 104 1.33 2.57 -7.69
CA ALA A 104 0.78 3.73 -7.00
C ALA A 104 0.67 4.97 -7.91
N ILE A 105 1.74 5.29 -8.66
CA ILE A 105 1.76 6.39 -9.63
C ILE A 105 0.78 6.11 -10.78
N GLY A 106 0.65 4.86 -11.20
CA GLY A 106 -0.30 4.46 -12.23
C GLY A 106 -1.75 4.69 -11.81
N LEU A 107 -2.10 4.30 -10.58
CA LEU A 107 -3.43 4.46 -10.00
C LEU A 107 -3.79 5.91 -9.68
N SER A 108 -2.84 6.70 -9.18
CA SER A 108 -3.10 8.09 -8.76
C SER A 108 -3.65 8.97 -9.89
N ARG A 109 -3.32 8.64 -11.15
CA ARG A 109 -3.79 9.38 -12.34
C ARG A 109 -5.29 9.23 -12.62
N TYR A 110 -5.97 8.29 -11.97
CA TYR A 110 -7.38 7.98 -12.23
C TYR A 110 -8.30 8.30 -11.04
N ILE A 111 -7.75 8.87 -9.97
CA ILE A 111 -8.51 9.21 -8.74
C ILE A 111 -9.11 10.63 -8.82
N ASP A 112 -8.58 11.49 -9.69
CA ASP A 112 -8.95 12.91 -9.81
C ASP A 112 -9.79 13.23 -11.07
N ASP A 113 -10.22 12.22 -11.84
CA ASP A 113 -11.11 12.34 -13.00
C ASP A 113 -12.54 11.88 -12.67
#